data_AF-A0A1S3KHV6-F1
#
_entry.id   AF-A0A1S3KHV6-F1
#
_cell.length_a   1.000
_cell.length_b   1.000
_cell.length_c   1.000
_cell.angle_alpha   90.00
_cell.angle_beta   90.00
_cell.angle_gamma   90.00
#
_symmetry.space_group_name_H-M   'P 1'
#
loop_
_entity.id
_entity.type
_entity.pdbx_description
1 polymer ?
#
loop_
_entity_poly.entity_id
_entity_poly.type
_entity_poly.pdbx_seq_one_letter_code
_entity_poly.pdbx_strand_id
1 'polypeptide(L)'
;MKVLEAWDEPTSTHPQGQHGNSSLHYEGRAAELTITRANPADIQELARLAKCVGFDHVRRERDQIKVCVLPQKGDFDEIVSLPKVQLRVVKAPPVDEHQYAIPEELAGESRIPKLFDGWNKSQPVSEHFTIQDFLCPRGQQSYYRYFRLEVKIVECLEQLIIDFNEDVLLVKGSGYRVRSVNLIDIDNRHPNEKRRFQMGQAVEIALQDGSRKSIPELWQQVVRSCLPLLTFDQLGLNIGIHPDRVYVDIHPLSTSHTGMPLHMWTGNGKHIRAIDDMEAFYNQILKGGPIIVPRLPEHACRTPTFGEDLFYISVQLDSTRPGCNSARSSSFCEKSKPYRERELSALLRKVNAALGSRKLETRNVQDCFVNACGKCKGSGWVWEKKVRSCLAFLSEFISKTSTPFRDMHNKAAFFNTENPNSTVHHLSCNQMVCLENTVLHGILVDTVTATFRPYKNDIEMRLYSGAENPSPIMDLLEQVMAMRASGHVRVYIERNNDLSALHNVIKILLVHNSKVANVTFHVTPDAHKDYINEGLQRKIETWAGLACPTRSRVAISPFTVEELPHHRVRRSLENSKARNDMKRDLHHWELNWLMRN
;
A
#
# COMPACT_ATOMS: atom_id res chain seq x y z
N MET A 1 4.30 -2.67 28.30
CA MET A 1 2.85 -2.56 28.55
C MET A 1 2.24 -3.93 28.38
N LYS A 2 1.39 -4.36 29.31
CA LYS A 2 0.66 -5.63 29.26
C LYS A 2 -0.84 -5.30 29.29
N VAL A 3 -1.60 -5.88 28.37
CA VAL A 3 -3.06 -5.85 28.43
C VAL A 3 -3.49 -6.97 29.37
N LEU A 4 -4.21 -6.62 30.42
CA LEU A 4 -4.80 -7.59 31.36
C LEU A 4 -6.17 -8.03 30.85
N GLU A 5 -6.96 -7.06 30.39
CA GLU A 5 -8.31 -7.30 29.88
C GLU A 5 -8.64 -6.28 28.79
N ALA A 6 -9.42 -6.68 27.79
CA ALA A 6 -9.85 -5.80 26.69
C ALA A 6 -11.32 -6.05 26.36
N TRP A 7 -11.60 -6.99 25.48
CA TRP A 7 -12.98 -7.42 25.21
C TRP A 7 -13.38 -8.58 26.11
N ASP A 8 -14.57 -8.50 26.70
CA ASP A 8 -15.16 -9.54 27.57
C ASP A 8 -16.52 -9.99 26.99
N GLU A 9 -16.76 -11.30 26.94
CA GLU A 9 -18.04 -11.87 26.51
C GLU A 9 -18.84 -12.38 27.71
N PRO A 10 -20.19 -12.21 27.72
CA PRO A 10 -21.03 -12.85 28.73
C PRO A 10 -20.83 -14.38 28.73
N THR A 11 -20.40 -14.92 29.86
CA THR A 11 -20.20 -16.37 30.04
C THR A 11 -21.38 -16.99 30.78
N SER A 12 -21.52 -18.31 30.72
CA SER A 12 -22.53 -19.04 31.51
C SER A 12 -22.39 -18.80 33.03
N THR A 13 -21.18 -18.48 33.48
CA THR A 13 -20.85 -18.11 34.87
C THR A 13 -21.10 -16.63 35.20
N HIS A 14 -21.07 -15.75 34.19
CA HIS A 14 -21.32 -14.31 34.34
C HIS A 14 -22.27 -13.85 33.21
N PRO A 15 -23.57 -14.18 33.30
CA PRO A 15 -24.54 -13.92 32.23
C PRO A 15 -24.87 -12.44 32.02
N GLN A 16 -24.41 -11.56 32.93
CA GLN A 16 -24.47 -10.10 32.80
C GLN A 16 -23.06 -9.47 32.58
N GLY A 17 -22.08 -10.33 32.29
CA GLY A 17 -20.65 -10.05 32.14
C GLY A 17 -19.91 -9.77 33.47
N GLN A 18 -18.58 -9.81 33.45
CA GLN A 18 -17.75 -9.73 34.67
C GLN A 18 -17.61 -8.31 35.22
N HIS A 19 -17.91 -7.31 34.40
CA HIS A 19 -17.68 -5.89 34.68
C HIS A 19 -18.97 -5.09 34.97
N GLY A 20 -20.07 -5.80 35.27
CA GLY A 20 -21.41 -5.24 35.49
C GLY A 20 -22.14 -4.88 34.19
N ASN A 21 -23.42 -4.50 34.26
CA ASN A 21 -24.33 -4.52 33.10
C ASN A 21 -24.08 -3.47 32.00
N SER A 22 -23.17 -2.51 32.19
CA SER A 22 -22.96 -1.38 31.24
C SER A 22 -21.48 -1.07 30.99
N SER A 23 -20.63 -2.11 31.06
CA SER A 23 -19.20 -1.95 30.83
C SER A 23 -18.86 -1.80 29.35
N LEU A 24 -17.97 -0.85 29.05
CA LEU A 24 -17.41 -0.68 27.70
C LEU A 24 -16.49 -1.84 27.26
N HIS A 25 -16.15 -2.79 28.16
CA HIS A 25 -15.44 -4.02 27.80
C HIS A 25 -16.28 -4.91 26.87
N TYR A 26 -17.61 -4.92 27.01
CA TYR A 26 -18.48 -5.70 26.12
C TYR A 26 -18.56 -5.14 24.71
N GLU A 27 -18.26 -3.84 24.57
CA GLU A 27 -18.20 -3.14 23.27
C GLU A 27 -16.78 -3.13 22.69
N GLY A 28 -15.80 -3.76 23.33
CA GLY A 28 -14.39 -3.73 22.91
C GLY A 28 -13.76 -2.33 22.98
N ARG A 29 -14.39 -1.40 23.72
CA ARG A 29 -14.02 0.01 23.80
C ARG A 29 -13.30 0.38 25.11
N ALA A 30 -12.98 -0.60 25.93
CA ALA A 30 -12.18 -0.44 27.14
C ALA A 30 -11.08 -1.49 27.22
N ALA A 31 -9.98 -1.14 27.88
CA ALA A 31 -8.92 -2.06 28.21
C ALA A 31 -8.30 -1.74 29.58
N GLU A 32 -7.82 -2.77 30.26
CA GLU A 32 -7.05 -2.68 31.49
C GLU A 32 -5.58 -2.95 31.17
N LEU A 33 -4.73 -1.97 31.45
CA LEU A 33 -3.32 -1.96 31.08
C LEU A 33 -2.44 -1.88 32.33
N THR A 34 -1.36 -2.64 32.33
CA THR A 34 -0.33 -2.58 33.37
C THR A 34 1.09 -2.62 32.78
N ILE A 35 2.09 -2.53 33.64
CA ILE A 35 3.51 -2.76 33.31
C ILE A 35 4.02 -3.90 34.18
N THR A 36 4.78 -4.82 33.59
CA THR A 36 5.38 -5.94 34.32
C THR A 36 6.33 -5.42 35.40
N ARG A 37 6.08 -5.77 36.67
CA ARG A 37 6.78 -5.24 37.87
C ARG A 37 6.55 -3.74 38.14
N ALA A 38 5.35 -3.24 37.82
CA ALA A 38 4.96 -1.85 38.05
C ALA A 38 5.02 -1.43 39.53
N ASN A 39 5.60 -0.27 39.78
CA ASN A 39 5.36 0.50 41.00
C ASN A 39 4.29 1.60 40.74
N PRO A 40 3.76 2.27 41.78
CA PRO A 40 2.72 3.30 41.61
C PRO A 40 3.12 4.50 40.74
N ALA A 41 4.41 4.82 40.64
CA ALA A 41 4.92 5.90 39.78
C ALA A 41 4.92 5.49 38.30
N ASP A 42 5.25 4.22 38.00
CA ASP A 42 5.19 3.67 36.65
C ASP A 42 3.75 3.64 36.11
N ILE A 43 2.78 3.31 36.98
CA ILE A 43 1.35 3.34 36.64
C ILE A 43 0.86 4.78 36.40
N GLN A 44 1.40 5.75 37.13
CA GLN A 44 1.10 7.16 36.90
C GLN A 44 1.65 7.65 35.56
N GLU A 45 2.87 7.26 35.19
CA GLU A 45 3.44 7.62 33.90
C GLU A 45 2.72 6.91 32.74
N LEU A 46 2.32 5.64 32.93
CA LEU A 46 1.49 4.91 31.96
C LEU A 46 0.16 5.63 31.71
N ALA A 47 -0.50 6.12 32.77
CA ALA A 47 -1.73 6.90 32.63
C ALA A 47 -1.51 8.21 31.84
N ARG A 48 -0.37 8.88 32.05
CA ARG A 48 0.01 10.09 31.33
C ARG A 48 0.24 9.80 29.85
N LEU A 49 0.97 8.74 29.53
CA LEU A 49 1.21 8.30 28.16
C LEU A 49 -0.09 7.89 27.45
N ALA A 50 -1.00 7.20 28.13
CA ALA A 50 -2.31 6.85 27.58
C ALA A 50 -3.11 8.11 27.18
N LYS A 51 -3.07 9.17 28.00
CA LYS A 51 -3.68 10.46 27.62
C LYS A 51 -3.01 11.09 26.40
N CYS A 52 -1.68 11.05 26.32
CA CYS A 52 -0.93 11.60 25.19
C CYS A 52 -1.17 10.84 23.88
N VAL A 53 -1.46 9.54 23.95
CA VAL A 53 -1.79 8.70 22.79
C VAL A 53 -3.23 8.92 22.30
N GLY A 54 -4.07 9.59 23.10
CA GLY A 54 -5.40 10.02 22.69
C GLY A 54 -6.54 9.13 23.14
N PHE A 55 -6.37 8.36 24.22
CA PHE A 55 -7.51 7.70 24.88
C PHE A 55 -8.46 8.75 25.46
N ASP A 56 -9.74 8.63 25.15
CA ASP A 56 -10.77 9.60 25.57
C ASP A 56 -11.01 9.60 27.08
N HIS A 57 -10.84 8.43 27.72
CA HIS A 57 -10.91 8.29 29.17
C HIS A 57 -9.76 7.45 29.68
N VAL A 58 -9.08 7.93 30.73
CA VAL A 58 -8.02 7.20 31.42
C VAL A 58 -8.25 7.31 32.92
N ARG A 59 -8.56 6.17 33.56
CA ARG A 59 -8.72 6.03 35.01
C ARG A 59 -7.55 5.25 35.58
N ARG A 60 -6.87 5.84 36.57
CA ARG A 60 -5.78 5.17 37.29
C ARG A 60 -6.34 4.32 38.43
N GLU A 61 -5.87 3.08 38.53
CA GLU A 61 -6.11 2.18 39.65
C GLU A 61 -4.80 1.86 40.37
N ARG A 62 -4.78 0.92 41.32
CA ARG A 62 -3.59 0.74 42.19
C ARG A 62 -2.37 0.19 41.42
N ASP A 63 -2.58 -0.82 40.59
CA ASP A 63 -1.57 -1.58 39.87
C ASP A 63 -1.83 -1.63 38.35
N GLN A 64 -2.85 -0.91 37.89
CA GLN A 64 -3.26 -0.86 36.50
C GLN A 64 -3.91 0.49 36.15
N ILE A 65 -4.14 0.70 34.87
CA ILE A 65 -4.98 1.77 34.36
C ILE A 65 -6.11 1.17 33.54
N LYS A 66 -7.29 1.77 33.64
CA LYS A 66 -8.40 1.53 32.73
C LYS A 66 -8.43 2.63 31.70
N VAL A 67 -8.38 2.26 30.43
CA VAL A 67 -8.48 3.19 29.30
C VAL A 67 -9.74 2.89 28.51
N CYS A 68 -10.43 3.93 28.05
CA CYS A 68 -11.60 3.80 27.21
C CYS A 68 -11.55 4.78 26.05
N VAL A 69 -12.24 4.42 24.97
CA VAL A 69 -12.45 5.29 23.81
C VAL A 69 -13.93 5.62 23.63
N LEU A 70 -14.20 6.82 23.12
CA LEU A 70 -15.50 7.21 22.62
C LEU A 70 -15.90 6.29 21.47
N PRO A 71 -17.21 6.12 21.21
CA PRO A 71 -17.64 5.47 19.98
C PRO A 71 -17.11 6.30 18.82
N GLN A 72 -16.51 5.62 17.84
CA GLN A 72 -15.99 6.27 16.65
C GLN A 72 -17.15 7.00 15.93
N LYS A 73 -16.97 8.29 15.60
CA LYS A 73 -17.93 8.99 14.74
C LYS A 73 -17.78 8.45 13.32
N GLY A 74 -18.83 7.84 12.80
CA GLY A 74 -18.91 7.22 11.48
C GLY A 74 -20.11 6.28 11.44
N ASP A 75 -20.39 5.71 10.27
CA ASP A 75 -21.33 4.60 10.16
C ASP A 75 -20.78 3.41 10.95
N PHE A 76 -21.62 2.81 11.79
CA PHE A 76 -21.28 1.51 12.37
C PHE A 76 -21.37 0.50 11.25
N ASP A 77 -20.28 -0.22 10.97
CA ASP A 77 -20.38 -1.44 10.17
C ASP A 77 -21.30 -2.39 10.92
N GLU A 78 -22.52 -2.57 10.43
CA GLU A 78 -23.40 -3.62 10.89
C GLU A 78 -22.70 -4.95 10.56
N ILE A 79 -22.42 -5.79 11.56
CA ILE A 79 -21.93 -7.14 11.30
C ILE A 79 -23.08 -7.91 10.68
N VAL A 80 -23.18 -7.82 9.35
CA VAL A 80 -24.16 -8.58 8.58
C VAL A 80 -23.69 -10.03 8.54
N SER A 81 -24.29 -10.86 9.39
CA SER A 81 -24.07 -12.30 9.33
C SER A 81 -24.68 -12.85 8.04
N LEU A 82 -23.83 -13.37 7.14
CA LEU A 82 -24.25 -14.10 5.96
C LEU A 82 -24.36 -15.61 6.27
N PRO A 83 -25.34 -16.31 5.68
CA PRO A 83 -26.44 -15.78 4.87
C PRO A 83 -27.44 -14.97 5.71
N LYS A 84 -28.06 -13.95 5.10
CA LYS A 84 -29.03 -13.05 5.76
C LYS A 84 -30.24 -13.77 6.37
N VAL A 85 -30.53 -14.97 5.88
CA VAL A 85 -31.61 -15.81 6.37
C VAL A 85 -31.08 -17.18 6.77
N GLN A 86 -31.62 -17.74 7.85
CA GLN A 86 -31.27 -19.08 8.28
C GLN A 86 -31.75 -20.12 7.24
N LEU A 87 -30.81 -20.67 6.48
CA LEU A 87 -31.08 -21.72 5.51
C LEU A 87 -31.38 -23.04 6.22
N ARG A 88 -32.45 -23.73 5.78
CA ARG A 88 -32.87 -25.00 6.38
C ARG A 88 -31.96 -26.13 5.90
N VAL A 89 -31.18 -26.69 6.83
CA VAL A 89 -30.35 -27.87 6.59
C VAL A 89 -31.24 -29.10 6.41
N VAL A 90 -30.96 -29.90 5.38
CA VAL A 90 -31.74 -31.09 5.01
C VAL A 90 -30.86 -32.27 4.62
N LYS A 91 -31.45 -33.46 4.57
CA LYS A 91 -30.88 -34.64 3.90
C LYS A 91 -31.56 -34.81 2.54
N ALA A 92 -30.82 -35.30 1.55
CA ALA A 92 -31.39 -35.62 0.26
C ALA A 92 -32.44 -36.74 0.41
N PRO A 93 -33.56 -36.69 -0.33
CA PRO A 93 -34.52 -37.79 -0.35
C PRO A 93 -33.87 -39.04 -0.96
N PRO A 94 -34.22 -40.27 -0.51
CA PRO A 94 -33.56 -41.50 -0.95
C PRO A 94 -33.53 -41.68 -2.47
N VAL A 95 -34.58 -41.23 -3.16
CA VAL A 95 -34.70 -41.35 -4.63
C VAL A 95 -33.63 -40.52 -5.36
N ASP A 96 -33.22 -39.37 -4.80
CA ASP A 96 -32.26 -38.45 -5.41
C ASP A 96 -30.92 -38.40 -4.68
N GLU A 97 -30.67 -39.28 -3.70
CA GLU A 97 -29.46 -39.24 -2.87
C GLU A 97 -28.18 -39.26 -3.70
N HIS A 98 -28.16 -40.06 -4.76
CA HIS A 98 -27.05 -40.15 -5.73
C HIS A 98 -26.74 -38.82 -6.45
N GLN A 99 -27.71 -37.89 -6.56
CA GLN A 99 -27.52 -36.59 -7.19
C GLN A 99 -26.74 -35.61 -6.31
N TYR A 100 -26.81 -35.78 -4.98
CA TYR A 100 -26.24 -34.87 -3.98
C TYR A 100 -25.09 -35.50 -3.17
N ALA A 101 -24.66 -36.69 -3.59
CA ALA A 101 -23.52 -37.40 -3.04
C ALA A 101 -22.23 -36.57 -3.22
N ILE A 102 -21.39 -36.59 -2.19
CA ILE A 102 -20.08 -35.94 -2.19
C ILE A 102 -19.14 -36.75 -3.10
N PRO A 103 -18.32 -36.11 -3.96
CA PRO A 103 -17.28 -36.80 -4.72
C PRO A 103 -16.36 -37.62 -3.81
N GLU A 104 -16.06 -38.85 -4.18
CA GLU A 104 -15.22 -39.76 -3.38
C GLU A 104 -13.85 -39.14 -3.08
N GLU A 105 -13.29 -38.38 -4.02
CA GLU A 105 -11.98 -37.75 -3.88
C GLU A 105 -11.97 -36.58 -2.88
N LEU A 106 -13.14 -36.02 -2.54
CA LEU A 106 -13.30 -34.91 -1.60
C LEU A 106 -14.00 -35.33 -0.29
N ALA A 107 -14.34 -36.61 -0.14
CA ALA A 107 -15.06 -37.11 1.03
C ALA A 107 -14.27 -36.97 2.35
N GLY A 108 -12.93 -36.86 2.26
CA GLY A 108 -12.04 -36.71 3.41
C GLY A 108 -11.70 -35.27 3.81
N GLU A 109 -12.30 -34.26 3.18
CA GLU A 109 -12.02 -32.86 3.53
C GLU A 109 -12.59 -32.47 4.90
N SER A 110 -11.84 -31.63 5.62
CA SER A 110 -12.21 -31.18 6.97
C SER A 110 -13.46 -30.31 7.01
N ARG A 111 -13.83 -29.69 5.89
CA ARG A 111 -14.95 -28.75 5.78
C ARG A 111 -15.78 -29.02 4.53
N ILE A 112 -16.90 -29.70 4.74
CA ILE A 112 -17.87 -30.00 3.70
C ILE A 112 -19.13 -29.16 3.94
N PRO A 113 -19.54 -28.29 2.99
CA PRO A 113 -20.73 -27.47 3.16
C PRO A 113 -22.00 -28.30 3.33
N LYS A 114 -22.95 -27.80 4.13
CA LYS A 114 -24.22 -28.47 4.40
C LYS A 114 -25.13 -28.43 3.17
N LEU A 115 -26.08 -29.38 3.10
CA LEU A 115 -27.13 -29.41 2.09
C LEU A 115 -28.36 -28.63 2.60
N PHE A 116 -28.90 -27.76 1.76
CA PHE A 116 -30.00 -26.85 2.10
C PHE A 116 -31.24 -27.08 1.22
N ASP A 117 -32.42 -26.73 1.74
CA ASP A 117 -33.68 -26.71 0.99
C ASP A 117 -33.85 -25.39 0.22
N GLY A 118 -33.91 -25.47 -1.11
CA GLY A 118 -34.09 -24.33 -2.00
C GLY A 118 -35.52 -24.13 -2.50
N TRP A 119 -36.53 -24.60 -1.76
CA TRP A 119 -37.94 -24.43 -2.10
C TRP A 119 -38.32 -22.96 -2.42
N ASN A 120 -37.89 -22.02 -1.58
CA ASN A 120 -38.18 -20.59 -1.75
C ASN A 120 -37.08 -19.89 -2.56
N LYS A 121 -37.14 -19.98 -3.89
CA LYS A 121 -36.10 -19.49 -4.81
C LYS A 121 -35.79 -17.99 -4.66
N SER A 122 -36.81 -17.18 -4.38
CA SER A 122 -36.69 -15.72 -4.24
C SER A 122 -36.18 -15.29 -2.88
N GLN A 123 -35.93 -16.23 -1.96
CA GLN A 123 -35.38 -15.91 -0.65
C GLN A 123 -33.97 -15.34 -0.80
N PRO A 124 -33.68 -14.16 -0.21
CA PRO A 124 -32.35 -13.58 -0.26
C PRO A 124 -31.37 -14.42 0.56
N VAL A 125 -30.22 -14.69 -0.03
CA VAL A 125 -29.04 -15.27 0.65
C VAL A 125 -28.17 -14.11 1.18
N SER A 126 -28.13 -13.01 0.45
CA SER A 126 -27.40 -11.78 0.75
C SER A 126 -28.11 -10.57 0.11
N GLU A 127 -27.48 -9.39 0.03
CA GLU A 127 -28.09 -8.22 -0.60
C GLU A 127 -28.33 -8.41 -2.09
N HIS A 128 -27.36 -9.00 -2.79
CA HIS A 128 -27.37 -9.10 -4.25
C HIS A 128 -27.72 -10.50 -4.77
N PHE A 129 -27.77 -11.50 -3.89
CA PHE A 129 -28.01 -12.89 -4.29
C PHE A 129 -29.21 -13.53 -3.58
N THR A 130 -29.90 -14.38 -4.32
CA THR A 130 -31.02 -15.21 -3.87
C THR A 130 -30.67 -16.69 -3.91
N ILE A 131 -31.52 -17.54 -3.34
CA ILE A 131 -31.36 -19.00 -3.42
C ILE A 131 -31.30 -19.46 -4.88
N GLN A 132 -32.07 -18.84 -5.78
CA GLN A 132 -32.12 -19.21 -7.19
C GLN A 132 -30.75 -19.18 -7.87
N ASP A 133 -29.89 -18.23 -7.49
CA ASP A 133 -28.58 -18.01 -8.09
C ASP A 133 -27.63 -19.18 -7.83
N PHE A 134 -27.82 -19.87 -6.70
CA PHE A 134 -27.07 -21.04 -6.30
C PHE A 134 -27.77 -22.38 -6.60
N LEU A 135 -28.97 -22.37 -7.20
CA LEU A 135 -29.66 -23.60 -7.58
C LEU A 135 -29.21 -24.13 -8.94
N CYS A 136 -29.08 -25.46 -9.02
CA CYS A 136 -28.81 -26.13 -10.29
C CYS A 136 -30.06 -26.12 -11.20
N PRO A 137 -29.99 -25.58 -12.42
CA PRO A 137 -31.10 -25.64 -13.37
C PRO A 137 -31.40 -27.08 -13.80
N ARG A 138 -32.68 -27.33 -14.11
CA ARG A 138 -33.21 -28.57 -14.68
C ARG A 138 -34.03 -28.17 -15.91
N GLY A 139 -33.38 -28.08 -17.07
CA GLY A 139 -33.98 -27.54 -18.29
C GLY A 139 -34.18 -26.02 -18.26
N GLN A 140 -35.08 -25.49 -19.10
CA GLN A 140 -35.22 -24.03 -19.29
C GLN A 140 -35.95 -23.31 -18.14
N GLN A 141 -36.88 -23.97 -17.45
CA GLN A 141 -37.78 -23.32 -16.47
C GLN A 141 -37.86 -24.00 -15.09
N SER A 142 -37.11 -25.07 -14.83
CA SER A 142 -37.13 -25.77 -13.55
C SER A 142 -35.74 -25.86 -12.93
N TYR A 143 -35.68 -26.19 -11.64
CA TYR A 143 -34.44 -26.28 -10.86
C TYR A 143 -34.48 -27.54 -9.99
N TYR A 144 -33.31 -28.09 -9.68
CA TYR A 144 -33.20 -29.03 -8.58
C TYR A 144 -33.53 -28.33 -7.26
N ARG A 145 -34.16 -29.05 -6.33
CA ARG A 145 -34.67 -28.45 -5.08
C ARG A 145 -33.56 -28.16 -4.08
N TYR A 146 -32.55 -29.02 -4.00
CA TYR A 146 -31.52 -28.94 -2.97
C TYR A 146 -30.21 -28.44 -3.54
N PHE A 147 -29.40 -27.81 -2.69
CA PHE A 147 -28.09 -27.30 -3.06
C PHE A 147 -27.16 -27.23 -1.85
N ARG A 148 -25.86 -27.15 -2.11
CA ARG A 148 -24.84 -26.84 -1.11
C ARG A 148 -24.30 -25.44 -1.37
N LEU A 149 -23.87 -24.77 -0.31
CA LEU A 149 -23.29 -23.43 -0.39
C LEU A 149 -22.28 -23.23 0.73
N GLU A 150 -21.04 -22.90 0.36
CA GLU A 150 -20.05 -22.37 1.28
C GLU A 150 -20.30 -20.88 1.52
N VAL A 151 -20.45 -20.48 2.78
CA VAL A 151 -20.82 -19.10 3.17
C VAL A 151 -19.76 -18.11 2.72
N LYS A 152 -18.49 -18.51 2.75
CA LYS A 152 -17.36 -17.67 2.33
C LYS A 152 -17.40 -17.30 0.85
N ILE A 153 -18.11 -18.07 0.00
CA ILE A 153 -18.35 -17.68 -1.39
C ILE A 153 -19.29 -16.48 -1.45
N VAL A 154 -20.34 -16.48 -0.65
CA VAL A 154 -21.29 -15.38 -0.61
C VAL A 154 -20.61 -14.10 -0.11
N GLU A 155 -19.84 -14.19 0.98
CA GLU A 155 -19.04 -13.06 1.49
C GLU A 155 -18.09 -12.50 0.42
N CYS A 156 -17.36 -13.38 -0.27
CA CYS A 156 -16.46 -13.01 -1.37
C CYS A 156 -17.21 -12.32 -2.52
N LEU A 157 -18.36 -12.85 -2.95
CA LEU A 157 -19.14 -12.30 -4.05
C LEU A 157 -19.78 -10.96 -3.71
N GLU A 158 -20.28 -10.78 -2.48
CA GLU A 158 -20.83 -9.51 -2.00
C GLU A 158 -19.76 -8.42 -1.99
N GLN A 159 -18.58 -8.71 -1.42
CA GLN A 159 -17.47 -7.77 -1.42
C GLN A 159 -17.03 -7.43 -2.85
N LEU A 160 -16.98 -8.43 -3.74
CA LEU A 160 -16.63 -8.24 -5.14
C LEU A 160 -17.64 -7.33 -5.86
N ILE A 161 -18.94 -7.53 -5.67
CA ILE A 161 -19.98 -6.70 -6.30
C ILE A 161 -19.84 -5.25 -5.86
N ILE A 162 -19.64 -5.01 -4.56
CA ILE A 162 -19.46 -3.67 -4.00
C ILE A 162 -18.19 -3.01 -4.59
N ASP A 163 -17.06 -3.71 -4.54
CA ASP A 163 -15.78 -3.17 -5.02
C ASP A 163 -15.72 -2.96 -6.54
N PHE A 164 -16.56 -3.69 -7.27
CA PHE A 164 -16.60 -3.70 -8.73
C PHE A 164 -17.84 -3.01 -9.32
N ASN A 165 -18.49 -2.14 -8.54
CA ASN A 165 -19.63 -1.30 -8.95
C ASN A 165 -20.78 -2.08 -9.60
N GLU A 166 -21.10 -3.27 -9.08
CA GLU A 166 -22.17 -4.13 -9.58
C GLU A 166 -22.02 -4.63 -11.03
N ASP A 167 -20.86 -4.43 -11.69
CA ASP A 167 -20.60 -4.88 -13.07
C ASP A 167 -20.41 -6.41 -13.21
N VAL A 168 -20.73 -7.18 -12.16
CA VAL A 168 -20.50 -8.64 -12.08
C VAL A 168 -21.83 -9.38 -12.05
N LEU A 169 -21.90 -10.52 -12.74
CA LEU A 169 -23.01 -11.47 -12.66
C LEU A 169 -22.53 -12.88 -12.34
N LEU A 170 -23.33 -13.61 -11.59
CA LEU A 170 -23.12 -15.04 -11.38
C LEU A 170 -23.64 -15.82 -12.60
N VAL A 171 -22.78 -16.63 -13.21
CA VAL A 171 -23.17 -17.46 -14.36
C VAL A 171 -24.24 -18.46 -13.91
N LYS A 172 -25.37 -18.47 -14.60
CA LYS A 172 -26.53 -19.31 -14.23
C LYS A 172 -26.15 -20.79 -14.12
N GLY A 173 -26.47 -21.38 -12.97
CA GLY A 173 -26.18 -22.80 -12.69
C GLY A 173 -24.71 -23.10 -12.38
N SER A 174 -23.92 -22.07 -12.05
CA SER A 174 -22.57 -22.25 -11.56
C SER A 174 -22.49 -22.41 -10.04
N GLY A 175 -23.41 -21.85 -9.24
CA GLY A 175 -23.28 -21.90 -7.77
C GLY A 175 -23.36 -23.28 -7.13
N TYR A 176 -24.15 -24.19 -7.71
CA TYR A 176 -24.18 -25.60 -7.34
C TYR A 176 -24.58 -26.44 -8.55
N ARG A 177 -23.91 -27.57 -8.75
CA ARG A 177 -24.27 -28.53 -9.81
C ARG A 177 -24.49 -29.91 -9.19
N VAL A 178 -25.66 -30.50 -9.43
CA VAL A 178 -25.93 -31.90 -9.06
C VAL A 178 -25.07 -32.87 -9.90
N ARG A 179 -24.94 -34.11 -9.44
CA ARG A 179 -24.09 -35.12 -10.08
C ARG A 179 -24.35 -35.28 -11.57
N SER A 180 -25.61 -35.48 -11.97
CA SER A 180 -25.98 -35.68 -13.37
C SER A 180 -25.63 -34.51 -14.30
N VAL A 181 -25.71 -33.27 -13.80
CA VAL A 181 -25.43 -32.07 -14.59
C VAL A 181 -23.93 -31.78 -14.63
N ASN A 182 -23.23 -31.95 -13.51
CA ASN A 182 -21.81 -31.65 -13.43
C ASN A 182 -20.95 -32.62 -14.27
N LEU A 183 -21.40 -33.86 -14.45
CA LEU A 183 -20.70 -34.88 -15.26
C LEU A 183 -20.82 -34.68 -16.77
N ILE A 184 -21.70 -33.79 -17.25
CA ILE A 184 -21.79 -33.42 -18.66
C ILE A 184 -20.52 -32.67 -19.05
N ASP A 185 -19.89 -33.00 -20.19
CA ASP A 185 -18.69 -32.35 -20.74
C ASP A 185 -17.50 -32.21 -19.77
N ILE A 186 -17.33 -33.20 -18.89
CA ILE A 186 -16.34 -33.15 -17.81
C ILE A 186 -14.89 -33.35 -18.28
N ASP A 187 -14.68 -34.00 -19.43
CA ASP A 187 -13.34 -34.42 -19.87
C ASP A 187 -12.40 -33.25 -20.14
N ASN A 188 -12.95 -32.14 -20.67
CA ASN A 188 -12.18 -30.95 -21.05
C ASN A 188 -11.98 -29.92 -19.92
N ARG A 189 -12.50 -30.18 -18.71
CA ARG A 189 -12.43 -29.24 -17.58
C ARG A 189 -11.18 -29.42 -16.73
N HIS A 190 -10.75 -28.36 -16.06
CA HIS A 190 -9.66 -28.46 -15.08
C HIS A 190 -10.10 -29.34 -13.88
N PRO A 191 -9.22 -30.16 -13.26
CA PRO A 191 -9.61 -31.06 -12.16
C PRO A 191 -10.38 -30.40 -11.01
N ASN A 192 -10.07 -29.15 -10.66
CA ASN A 192 -10.80 -28.39 -9.64
C ASN A 192 -12.26 -28.10 -10.07
N GLU A 193 -12.45 -27.67 -11.33
CA GLU A 193 -13.78 -27.41 -11.92
C GLU A 193 -14.63 -28.69 -11.98
N LYS A 194 -14.00 -29.86 -12.15
CA LYS A 194 -14.70 -31.15 -12.20
C LYS A 194 -15.43 -31.48 -10.90
N ARG A 195 -14.96 -31.00 -9.75
CA ARG A 195 -15.40 -31.53 -8.43
C ARG A 195 -16.06 -30.47 -7.54
N ARG A 196 -15.56 -29.24 -7.53
CA ARG A 196 -15.95 -28.24 -6.51
C ARG A 196 -17.38 -27.69 -6.67
N PHE A 197 -17.95 -27.70 -7.88
CA PHE A 197 -19.35 -27.31 -8.07
C PHE A 197 -20.34 -28.22 -7.32
N GLN A 198 -20.03 -29.52 -7.22
CA GLN A 198 -20.85 -30.48 -6.46
C GLN A 198 -20.70 -30.32 -4.94
N MET A 199 -19.69 -29.58 -4.49
CA MET A 199 -19.49 -29.26 -3.07
C MET A 199 -20.21 -27.98 -2.65
N GLY A 200 -20.72 -27.17 -3.60
CA GLY A 200 -21.20 -25.82 -3.32
C GLY A 200 -20.06 -24.87 -2.94
N GLN A 201 -18.84 -25.19 -3.41
CA GLN A 201 -17.60 -24.49 -3.10
C GLN A 201 -17.03 -23.76 -4.32
N ALA A 202 -17.77 -23.72 -5.44
CA ALA A 202 -17.32 -23.04 -6.65
C ALA A 202 -18.45 -22.28 -7.32
N VAL A 203 -18.05 -21.22 -8.03
CA VAL A 203 -18.92 -20.36 -8.84
C VAL A 203 -18.18 -19.97 -10.12
N GLU A 204 -18.94 -19.60 -11.14
CA GLU A 204 -18.42 -18.88 -12.31
C GLU A 204 -19.06 -17.50 -12.32
N ILE A 205 -18.25 -16.48 -12.49
CA ILE A 205 -18.70 -15.09 -12.60
C ILE A 205 -18.31 -14.52 -13.95
N ALA A 206 -19.13 -13.62 -14.48
CA ALA A 206 -18.90 -12.92 -15.73
C ALA A 206 -19.20 -11.43 -15.56
N LEU A 207 -18.82 -10.65 -16.57
CA LEU A 207 -19.14 -9.22 -16.63
C LEU A 207 -20.57 -9.02 -17.15
N GLN A 208 -21.26 -8.01 -16.63
CA GLN A 208 -22.57 -7.60 -17.16
C GLN A 208 -22.46 -7.10 -18.61
N ASP A 209 -23.52 -7.32 -19.37
CA ASP A 209 -23.62 -6.88 -20.76
C ASP A 209 -23.44 -5.35 -20.85
N GLY A 210 -22.44 -4.92 -21.63
CA GLY A 210 -22.11 -3.51 -21.79
C GLY A 210 -21.15 -2.92 -20.74
N SER A 211 -20.63 -3.74 -19.81
CA SER A 211 -19.55 -3.30 -18.92
C SER A 211 -18.33 -2.84 -19.71
N ARG A 212 -17.68 -1.78 -19.22
CA ARG A 212 -16.42 -1.27 -19.78
C ARG A 212 -15.19 -1.99 -19.21
N LYS A 213 -15.40 -2.89 -18.25
CA LYS A 213 -14.36 -3.67 -17.59
C LYS A 213 -13.94 -4.86 -18.43
N SER A 214 -12.80 -5.43 -18.09
CA SER A 214 -12.21 -6.58 -18.77
C SER A 214 -12.10 -7.78 -17.83
N ILE A 215 -12.06 -8.99 -18.39
CA ILE A 215 -11.84 -10.23 -17.62
C ILE A 215 -10.55 -10.16 -16.76
N PRO A 216 -9.45 -9.56 -17.25
CA PRO A 216 -8.29 -9.28 -16.42
C PRO A 216 -8.57 -8.46 -15.16
N GLU A 217 -9.35 -7.38 -15.29
CA GLU A 217 -9.73 -6.57 -14.13
C GLU A 217 -10.62 -7.36 -13.16
N LEU A 218 -11.52 -8.21 -13.69
CA LEU A 218 -12.42 -9.03 -12.88
C LEU A 218 -11.65 -10.01 -11.99
N TRP A 219 -10.77 -10.86 -12.55
CA TRP A 219 -10.05 -11.83 -11.73
C TRP A 219 -9.09 -11.17 -10.73
N GLN A 220 -8.48 -10.03 -11.11
CA GLN A 220 -7.63 -9.27 -10.19
C GLN A 220 -8.43 -8.76 -9.00
N GLN A 221 -9.66 -8.30 -9.25
CA GLN A 221 -10.55 -7.87 -8.19
C GLN A 221 -11.00 -9.04 -7.32
N VAL A 222 -11.30 -10.21 -7.89
CA VAL A 222 -11.62 -11.42 -7.10
C VAL A 222 -10.50 -11.72 -6.09
N VAL A 223 -9.24 -11.70 -6.53
CA VAL A 223 -8.13 -11.96 -5.60
C VAL A 223 -8.08 -10.89 -4.51
N ARG A 224 -8.26 -9.61 -4.86
CA ARG A 224 -8.19 -8.49 -3.91
C ARG A 224 -9.30 -8.52 -2.87
N SER A 225 -10.53 -8.83 -3.28
CA SER A 225 -11.69 -8.85 -2.39
C SER A 225 -11.73 -10.14 -1.57
N CYS A 226 -11.43 -11.29 -2.18
CA CYS A 226 -11.69 -12.58 -1.55
C CYS A 226 -10.50 -13.14 -0.77
N LEU A 227 -9.26 -13.02 -1.27
CA LEU A 227 -8.10 -13.63 -0.62
C LEU A 227 -7.89 -13.14 0.84
N PRO A 228 -8.06 -11.84 1.17
CA PRO A 228 -7.97 -11.37 2.55
C PRO A 228 -9.01 -12.00 3.48
N LEU A 229 -10.25 -12.19 3.00
CA LEU A 229 -11.34 -12.80 3.77
C LEU A 229 -11.05 -14.26 4.13
N LEU A 230 -10.34 -14.98 3.25
CA LEU A 230 -10.09 -16.42 3.37
C LEU A 230 -8.88 -16.77 4.23
N THR A 231 -7.91 -15.86 4.27
CA THR A 231 -6.63 -16.10 4.97
C THR A 231 -6.85 -16.33 6.47
N PHE A 232 -7.81 -15.63 7.09
CA PHE A 232 -8.15 -15.79 8.51
C PHE A 232 -8.78 -17.16 8.83
N ASP A 233 -9.55 -17.73 7.91
CA ASP A 233 -10.28 -18.98 8.10
C ASP A 233 -9.51 -20.23 7.64
N GLN A 234 -8.21 -20.09 7.33
CA GLN A 234 -7.37 -21.15 6.77
C GLN A 234 -7.96 -21.75 5.48
N LEU A 235 -8.57 -20.89 4.65
CA LEU A 235 -9.13 -21.26 3.36
C LEU A 235 -8.22 -20.76 2.22
N GLY A 236 -8.18 -21.54 1.15
CA GLY A 236 -7.50 -21.22 -0.10
C GLY A 236 -8.48 -20.74 -1.17
N LEU A 237 -7.96 -19.96 -2.11
CA LEU A 237 -8.67 -19.45 -3.28
C LEU A 237 -8.09 -20.07 -4.55
N ASN A 238 -8.97 -20.59 -5.39
CA ASN A 238 -8.64 -21.08 -6.71
C ASN A 238 -9.31 -20.21 -7.77
N ILE A 239 -8.56 -19.82 -8.80
CA ILE A 239 -9.08 -19.01 -9.91
C ILE A 239 -8.77 -19.67 -11.25
N GLY A 240 -9.81 -19.94 -12.02
CA GLY A 240 -9.71 -20.38 -13.42
C GLY A 240 -10.13 -19.27 -14.37
N ILE A 241 -9.22 -18.80 -15.22
CA ILE A 241 -9.51 -17.70 -16.15
C ILE A 241 -9.94 -18.28 -17.49
N HIS A 242 -11.19 -18.00 -17.88
CA HIS A 242 -11.76 -18.34 -19.19
C HIS A 242 -11.92 -17.06 -20.05
N PRO A 243 -12.17 -17.18 -21.37
CA PRO A 243 -12.26 -16.00 -22.25
C PRO A 243 -13.38 -15.00 -21.87
N ASP A 244 -14.48 -15.50 -21.31
CA ASP A 244 -15.73 -14.78 -21.05
C ASP A 244 -16.16 -14.79 -19.58
N ARG A 245 -15.46 -15.54 -18.73
CA ARG A 245 -15.81 -15.73 -17.31
C ARG A 245 -14.61 -16.09 -16.46
N VAL A 246 -14.78 -15.96 -15.15
CA VAL A 246 -13.79 -16.34 -14.14
C VAL A 246 -14.41 -17.41 -13.25
N TYR A 247 -13.78 -18.56 -13.18
CA TYR A 247 -14.07 -19.61 -12.22
C TYR A 247 -13.43 -19.27 -10.88
N VAL A 248 -14.17 -19.44 -9.79
CA VAL A 248 -13.70 -19.20 -8.42
C VAL A 248 -14.10 -20.38 -7.56
N ASP A 249 -13.15 -20.97 -6.84
CA ASP A 249 -13.45 -21.94 -5.78
C ASP A 249 -12.73 -21.63 -4.47
N ILE A 250 -13.39 -21.99 -3.37
CA ILE A 250 -12.91 -21.78 -2.01
C ILE A 250 -12.84 -23.14 -1.34
N HIS A 251 -11.66 -23.48 -0.80
CA HIS A 251 -11.41 -24.81 -0.26
C HIS A 251 -10.56 -24.73 1.02
N PRO A 252 -10.61 -25.76 1.88
CA PRO A 252 -9.72 -25.84 3.04
C PRO A 252 -8.27 -25.97 2.60
N LEU A 253 -7.35 -25.23 3.25
CA LEU A 253 -5.93 -25.43 3.01
C LEU A 253 -5.52 -26.82 3.50
N SER A 254 -5.04 -27.67 2.58
CA SER A 254 -4.47 -28.97 2.94
C SER A 254 -3.09 -28.78 3.55
N THR A 255 -2.82 -29.46 4.67
CA THR A 255 -1.51 -29.46 5.33
C THR A 255 -0.42 -30.19 4.52
N SER A 256 -0.78 -30.90 3.44
CA SER A 256 0.14 -31.78 2.69
C SER A 256 0.55 -31.30 1.30
N HIS A 257 -0.07 -30.25 0.74
CA HIS A 257 0.27 -29.67 -0.57
C HIS A 257 0.49 -28.16 -0.44
N THR A 258 1.76 -27.75 -0.37
CA THR A 258 2.32 -26.38 -0.38
C THR A 258 1.69 -25.26 0.47
N GLY A 259 0.54 -25.46 1.14
CA GLY A 259 -0.11 -24.46 2.00
C GLY A 259 -0.37 -23.12 1.32
N MET A 260 -0.41 -23.07 -0.02
CA MET A 260 -0.50 -21.81 -0.75
C MET A 260 -1.95 -21.31 -0.77
N PRO A 261 -2.20 -20.07 -0.32
CA PRO A 261 -3.57 -19.53 -0.17
C PRO A 261 -4.23 -19.16 -1.51
N LEU A 262 -3.48 -19.18 -2.61
CA LEU A 262 -3.96 -18.87 -3.95
C LEU A 262 -3.38 -19.87 -4.96
N HIS A 263 -4.20 -20.34 -5.89
CA HIS A 263 -3.77 -21.08 -7.06
C HIS A 263 -4.58 -20.64 -8.29
N MET A 264 -3.90 -20.43 -9.41
CA MET A 264 -4.50 -19.85 -10.60
C MET A 264 -4.14 -20.64 -11.86
N TRP A 265 -5.07 -20.79 -12.78
CA TRP A 265 -4.86 -21.40 -14.10
C TRP A 265 -5.65 -20.69 -15.18
N THR A 266 -5.28 -20.94 -16.43
CA THR A 266 -6.08 -20.54 -17.59
C THR A 266 -6.82 -21.74 -18.16
N GLY A 267 -8.05 -21.54 -18.61
CA GLY A 267 -8.81 -22.54 -19.37
C GLY A 267 -8.15 -22.85 -20.73
N ASN A 268 -8.75 -23.78 -21.49
CA ASN A 268 -8.26 -24.20 -22.81
C ASN A 268 -8.27 -23.04 -23.83
N GLY A 269 -7.23 -22.22 -23.83
CA GLY A 269 -7.04 -21.09 -24.76
C GLY A 269 -5.65 -20.48 -24.65
N LYS A 270 -4.98 -20.29 -25.79
CA LYS A 270 -3.64 -19.66 -25.89
C LYS A 270 -3.71 -18.16 -25.55
N HIS A 271 -3.78 -17.81 -24.27
CA HIS A 271 -3.67 -16.41 -23.81
C HIS A 271 -2.32 -16.17 -23.11
N ILE A 272 -1.22 -16.27 -23.86
CA ILE A 272 0.16 -16.14 -23.34
C ILE A 272 0.33 -14.88 -22.48
N ARG A 273 -0.20 -13.72 -22.91
CA ARG A 273 -0.10 -12.48 -22.12
C ARG A 273 -0.88 -12.51 -20.81
N ALA A 274 -2.07 -13.11 -20.79
CA ALA A 274 -2.86 -13.24 -19.56
C ALA A 274 -2.18 -14.19 -18.58
N ILE A 275 -1.47 -15.21 -19.08
CA ILE A 275 -0.65 -16.11 -18.26
C ILE A 275 0.54 -15.35 -17.66
N ASP A 276 1.27 -14.56 -18.46
CA ASP A 276 2.40 -13.76 -17.97
C ASP A 276 1.96 -12.74 -16.90
N ASP A 277 0.85 -12.04 -17.14
CA ASP A 277 0.27 -11.07 -16.19
C ASP A 277 -0.22 -11.77 -14.91
N MET A 278 -0.85 -12.95 -15.05
CA MET A 278 -1.29 -13.78 -13.94
C MET A 278 -0.11 -14.29 -13.11
N GLU A 279 0.94 -14.80 -13.75
CA GLU A 279 2.13 -15.29 -13.08
C GLU A 279 2.88 -14.15 -12.39
N ALA A 280 2.98 -12.98 -13.01
CA ALA A 280 3.57 -11.79 -12.40
C ALA A 280 2.77 -11.33 -11.18
N PHE A 281 1.44 -11.33 -11.28
CA PHE A 281 0.54 -10.98 -10.18
C PHE A 281 0.63 -12.00 -9.03
N TYR A 282 0.60 -13.29 -9.36
CA TYR A 282 0.72 -14.38 -8.41
C TYR A 282 2.05 -14.35 -7.65
N ASN A 283 3.15 -14.13 -8.36
CA ASN A 283 4.47 -13.95 -7.76
C ASN A 283 4.54 -12.74 -6.82
N GLN A 284 3.84 -11.64 -7.12
CA GLN A 284 3.76 -10.48 -6.23
C GLN A 284 3.07 -10.81 -4.92
N ILE A 285 2.02 -11.64 -4.93
CA ILE A 285 1.32 -12.06 -3.71
C ILE A 285 2.17 -13.05 -2.92
N LEU A 286 2.68 -14.11 -3.57
CA LEU A 286 3.43 -15.16 -2.89
C LEU A 286 4.73 -14.66 -2.25
N LYS A 287 5.44 -13.77 -2.94
CA LYS A 287 6.72 -13.23 -2.47
C LYS A 287 6.54 -11.90 -1.74
N GLY A 288 5.37 -11.27 -1.83
CA GLY A 288 5.10 -9.97 -1.25
C GLY A 288 4.88 -10.02 0.26
N GLY A 289 4.79 -8.82 0.83
CA GLY A 289 4.24 -8.60 2.16
C GLY A 289 2.71 -8.55 2.14
N PRO A 290 2.09 -7.78 3.05
CA PRO A 290 0.63 -7.65 3.12
C PRO A 290 0.01 -7.21 1.78
N ILE A 291 -1.19 -7.73 1.50
CA ILE A 291 -2.01 -7.30 0.36
C ILE A 291 -2.47 -5.86 0.61
N ILE A 292 -2.44 -5.05 -0.44
CA ILE A 292 -2.90 -3.67 -0.41
C ILE A 292 -4.42 -3.66 -0.61
N VAL A 293 -5.14 -3.35 0.47
CA VAL A 293 -6.60 -3.24 0.50
C VAL A 293 -6.96 -1.96 1.26
N PRO A 294 -7.46 -0.92 0.58
CA PRO A 294 -7.78 0.34 1.23
C PRO A 294 -8.94 0.15 2.20
N ARG A 295 -8.80 0.72 3.41
CA ARG A 295 -9.90 0.73 4.40
C ARG A 295 -11.07 1.61 3.98
N LEU A 296 -10.79 2.63 3.16
CA LEU A 296 -11.75 3.59 2.63
C LEU A 296 -11.45 3.83 1.15
N PRO A 297 -11.98 2.99 0.23
CA PRO A 297 -11.67 3.06 -1.21
C PRO A 297 -11.94 4.43 -1.83
N GLU A 298 -13.04 5.08 -1.48
CA GLU A 298 -13.46 6.41 -1.95
C GLU A 298 -12.48 7.52 -1.52
N HIS A 299 -11.79 7.34 -0.40
CA HIS A 299 -10.74 8.25 0.05
C HIS A 299 -9.37 7.90 -0.58
N ALA A 300 -9.02 6.61 -0.63
CA ALA A 300 -7.75 6.14 -1.13
C ALA A 300 -7.60 6.37 -2.65
N CYS A 301 -8.69 6.18 -3.40
CA CYS A 301 -8.71 6.24 -4.86
C CYS A 301 -9.19 7.57 -5.44
N ARG A 302 -9.21 8.64 -4.64
CA ARG A 302 -9.43 10.01 -5.14
C ARG A 302 -8.48 10.33 -6.30
N THR A 303 -8.92 11.18 -7.21
CA THR A 303 -8.09 11.66 -8.31
C THR A 303 -6.80 12.26 -7.73
N PRO A 304 -5.60 11.81 -8.15
CA PRO A 304 -4.36 12.28 -7.58
C PRO A 304 -4.23 13.78 -7.87
N THR A 305 -3.68 14.54 -6.92
CA THR A 305 -3.52 15.99 -7.07
C THR A 305 -2.78 16.35 -8.37
N PHE A 306 -1.79 15.55 -8.77
CA PHE A 306 -0.96 15.80 -9.94
C PHE A 306 -1.40 15.06 -11.21
N GLY A 307 -2.57 14.42 -11.20
CA GLY A 307 -3.09 13.62 -12.32
C GLY A 307 -2.67 12.15 -12.27
N GLU A 308 -3.26 11.36 -13.17
CA GLU A 308 -3.08 9.90 -13.23
C GLU A 308 -1.63 9.51 -13.51
N ASP A 309 -0.91 10.21 -14.40
CA ASP A 309 0.45 9.83 -14.79
C ASP A 309 1.50 9.98 -13.67
N LEU A 310 1.14 10.67 -12.58
CA LEU A 310 2.04 11.07 -11.49
C LEU A 310 1.47 10.70 -10.12
N PHE A 311 0.60 9.69 -10.05
CA PHE A 311 -0.07 9.24 -8.83
C PHE A 311 0.90 8.87 -7.69
N TYR A 312 2.12 8.46 -8.03
CA TYR A 312 3.14 7.99 -7.09
C TYR A 312 3.84 9.14 -6.36
N ILE A 313 3.71 10.38 -6.85
CA ILE A 313 4.33 11.55 -6.26
C ILE A 313 3.55 11.91 -4.99
N SER A 314 4.16 11.61 -3.84
CA SER A 314 3.60 11.95 -2.54
C SER A 314 4.14 13.30 -2.10
N VAL A 315 3.23 14.27 -1.99
CA VAL A 315 3.53 15.60 -1.47
C VAL A 315 2.52 15.87 -0.37
N GLN A 316 3.02 16.15 0.84
CA GLN A 316 2.16 16.66 1.89
C GLN A 316 1.62 18.01 1.43
N LEU A 317 0.31 18.08 1.26
CA LEU A 317 -0.43 19.30 0.95
C LEU A 317 -1.43 19.50 2.09
N ASP A 318 -0.99 20.16 3.14
CA ASP A 318 -1.80 20.48 4.30
C ASP A 318 -2.62 21.74 3.96
N SER A 319 -3.83 21.55 3.43
CA SER A 319 -4.74 22.65 3.09
C SER A 319 -5.34 23.34 4.32
N THR A 320 -5.20 22.73 5.51
CA THR A 320 -5.89 23.12 6.74
C THR A 320 -5.01 23.89 7.72
N ARG A 321 -3.71 24.10 7.47
CA ARG A 321 -2.87 24.93 8.35
C ARG A 321 -3.32 26.40 8.28
N PRO A 322 -4.06 26.90 9.28
CA PRO A 322 -4.54 28.27 9.28
C PRO A 322 -3.31 29.17 9.45
N GLY A 323 -3.03 30.03 8.48
CA GLY A 323 -1.92 30.98 8.54
C GLY A 323 -0.98 30.97 7.34
N CYS A 324 -1.06 29.99 6.44
CA CYS A 324 -0.30 30.03 5.18
C CYS A 324 -1.11 30.65 4.01
N ASN A 325 -1.69 31.82 4.25
CA ASN A 325 -2.27 32.66 3.19
C ASN A 325 -1.18 33.62 2.68
N SER A 326 -0.43 33.19 1.66
CA SER A 326 0.59 34.02 1.03
C SER A 326 -0.04 35.05 0.09
N ALA A 327 -0.52 36.16 0.64
CA ALA A 327 -0.80 37.40 -0.12
C ALA A 327 0.29 38.47 0.08
N ARG A 328 1.21 38.28 1.02
CA ARG A 328 2.40 39.13 1.16
C ARG A 328 3.61 38.37 0.65
N SER A 329 4.09 38.74 -0.54
CA SER A 329 5.45 38.45 -0.97
C SER A 329 6.39 38.72 0.21
N SER A 330 7.17 37.74 0.64
CA SER A 330 8.23 38.03 1.60
C SER A 330 9.20 39.00 0.90
N SER A 331 9.71 40.02 1.60
CA SER A 331 10.73 40.92 1.01
C SER A 331 11.91 40.14 0.43
N PHE A 332 12.15 38.92 0.94
CA PHE A 332 13.08 37.95 0.39
C PHE A 332 12.75 37.58 -1.07
N CYS A 333 11.52 37.20 -1.40
CA CYS A 333 11.16 36.75 -2.76
C CYS A 333 11.35 37.83 -3.82
N GLU A 334 11.02 39.08 -3.49
CA GLU A 334 11.24 40.24 -4.37
C GLU A 334 12.73 40.56 -4.52
N LYS A 335 13.46 40.72 -3.41
CA LYS A 335 14.89 41.06 -3.44
C LYS A 335 15.76 39.96 -4.04
N SER A 336 15.39 38.68 -3.86
CA SER A 336 16.12 37.53 -4.41
C SER A 336 15.77 37.23 -5.86
N LYS A 337 14.69 37.79 -6.43
CA LYS A 337 14.24 37.45 -7.78
C LYS A 337 15.33 37.61 -8.85
N PRO A 338 16.08 38.73 -8.95
CA PRO A 338 17.14 38.88 -9.96
C PRO A 338 18.26 37.84 -9.80
N TYR A 339 18.57 37.44 -8.57
CA TYR A 339 19.56 36.41 -8.28
C TYR A 339 19.05 35.02 -8.71
N ARG A 340 17.78 34.70 -8.45
CA ARG A 340 17.17 33.45 -8.89
C ARG A 340 17.09 33.37 -10.43
N GLU A 341 16.83 34.48 -11.11
CA GLU A 341 16.87 34.55 -12.59
C GLU A 341 18.28 34.33 -13.15
N ARG A 342 19.31 34.90 -12.49
CA ARG A 342 20.71 34.68 -12.85
C ARG A 342 21.12 33.22 -12.68
N GLU A 343 20.83 32.62 -11.53
CA GLU A 343 21.14 31.21 -11.27
C GLU A 343 20.35 30.27 -12.18
N LEU A 344 19.09 30.59 -12.48
CA LEU A 344 18.30 29.86 -13.46
C LEU A 344 18.91 29.95 -14.87
N SER A 345 19.43 31.10 -15.26
CA SER A 345 20.09 31.25 -16.57
C SER A 345 21.34 30.36 -16.68
N ALA A 346 22.12 30.28 -15.59
CA ALA A 346 23.26 29.38 -15.51
C ALA A 346 22.83 27.90 -15.54
N LEU A 347 21.75 27.55 -14.83
CA LEU A 347 21.14 26.22 -14.84
C LEU A 347 20.71 25.81 -16.25
N LEU A 348 19.91 26.65 -16.92
CA LEU A 348 19.38 26.38 -18.26
C LEU A 348 20.50 26.14 -19.28
N ARG A 349 21.62 26.85 -19.16
CA ARG A 349 22.79 26.61 -20.02
C ARG A 349 23.36 25.19 -19.82
N LYS A 350 23.52 24.75 -18.58
CA LYS A 350 24.00 23.39 -18.25
C LYS A 350 23.00 22.32 -18.67
N VAL A 351 21.71 22.57 -18.43
CA VAL A 351 20.63 21.64 -18.80
C VAL A 351 20.51 21.51 -20.32
N ASN A 352 20.52 22.61 -21.06
CA ASN A 352 20.47 22.58 -22.53
C ASN A 352 21.70 21.89 -23.12
N ALA A 353 22.88 22.08 -22.53
CA ALA A 353 24.08 21.33 -22.93
C ALA A 353 23.91 19.81 -22.75
N ALA A 354 23.25 19.38 -21.67
CA ALA A 354 22.95 17.95 -21.43
C ALA A 354 21.86 17.41 -22.37
N LEU A 355 20.93 18.25 -22.83
CA LEU A 355 19.85 17.88 -23.76
C LEU A 355 20.25 17.89 -25.23
N GLY A 356 21.39 18.51 -25.57
CA GLY A 356 21.85 18.66 -26.95
C GLY A 356 20.97 19.62 -27.76
N SER A 357 20.40 19.14 -28.87
CA SER A 357 19.57 19.98 -29.77
C SER A 357 18.14 20.21 -29.27
N ARG A 358 17.71 19.51 -28.22
CA ARG A 358 16.36 19.61 -27.66
C ARG A 358 16.29 20.74 -26.64
N LYS A 359 15.23 21.55 -26.68
CA LYS A 359 15.00 22.67 -25.74
C LYS A 359 13.89 22.36 -24.75
N LEU A 360 13.99 22.88 -23.54
CA LEU A 360 12.93 22.85 -22.52
C LEU A 360 11.93 23.98 -22.69
N GLU A 361 10.73 23.79 -22.14
CA GLU A 361 9.74 24.84 -21.97
C GLU A 361 10.15 25.76 -20.81
N THR A 362 10.65 26.94 -21.16
CA THR A 362 11.21 27.90 -20.21
C THR A 362 10.24 28.29 -19.09
N ARG A 363 8.93 28.27 -19.36
CA ARG A 363 7.89 28.67 -18.41
C ARG A 363 7.86 27.79 -17.17
N ASN A 364 7.90 26.47 -17.32
CA ASN A 364 7.86 25.54 -16.19
C ASN A 364 9.11 25.67 -15.32
N VAL A 365 10.27 25.86 -15.94
CA VAL A 365 11.55 26.06 -15.23
C VAL A 365 11.55 27.39 -14.49
N GLN A 366 11.07 28.46 -15.12
CA GLN A 366 10.90 29.77 -14.45
C GLN A 366 9.93 29.70 -13.28
N ASP A 367 8.79 29.02 -13.42
CA ASP A 367 7.83 28.91 -12.32
C ASP A 367 8.40 28.06 -11.16
N CYS A 368 9.15 26.99 -11.45
CA CYS A 368 9.80 26.17 -10.42
C CYS A 368 10.86 26.93 -9.60
N PHE A 369 11.74 27.70 -10.26
CA PHE A 369 12.91 28.30 -9.60
C PHE A 369 12.75 29.79 -9.25
N VAL A 370 11.88 30.52 -9.95
CA VAL A 370 11.80 32.00 -9.89
C VAL A 370 10.39 32.49 -9.51
N ASN A 371 9.34 32.10 -10.22
CA ASN A 371 8.05 32.79 -10.02
C ASN A 371 7.25 32.26 -8.83
N ALA A 372 7.25 30.95 -8.57
CA ALA A 372 6.56 30.37 -7.43
C ALA A 372 7.44 30.43 -6.16
N CYS A 373 7.75 31.65 -5.72
CA CYS A 373 8.48 31.90 -4.48
C CYS A 373 7.51 32.09 -3.31
N GLY A 374 7.72 31.35 -2.23
CA GLY A 374 6.89 31.50 -1.04
C GLY A 374 7.34 30.62 0.10
N LYS A 375 6.87 31.00 1.29
CA LYS A 375 7.03 30.24 2.53
C LYS A 375 6.14 29.01 2.55
N CYS A 376 6.32 28.20 3.59
CA CYS A 376 5.51 27.02 3.92
C CYS A 376 5.68 25.85 2.93
N LYS A 377 6.76 25.08 3.11
CA LYS A 377 6.88 23.75 2.51
C LYS A 377 5.62 22.94 2.87
N GLY A 378 4.93 22.41 1.87
CA GLY A 378 3.84 21.46 2.05
C GLY A 378 2.44 22.06 2.27
N SER A 379 2.22 23.35 2.03
CA SER A 379 0.88 23.94 2.18
C SER A 379 0.66 25.16 1.28
N GLY A 380 -0.58 25.35 0.82
CA GLY A 380 -1.01 26.53 0.07
C GLY A 380 -0.74 26.47 -1.45
N TRP A 381 -1.41 27.37 -2.19
CA TRP A 381 -1.42 27.39 -3.65
C TRP A 381 -0.05 27.68 -4.29
N VAL A 382 0.80 28.48 -3.62
CA VAL A 382 2.16 28.78 -4.12
C VAL A 382 3.04 27.54 -4.13
N TRP A 383 3.01 26.76 -3.03
CA TRP A 383 3.75 25.50 -2.95
C TRP A 383 3.24 24.49 -3.97
N GLU A 384 1.92 24.34 -4.11
CA GLU A 384 1.32 23.45 -5.11
C GLU A 384 1.74 23.84 -6.54
N LYS A 385 1.66 25.13 -6.89
CA LYS A 385 2.12 25.65 -8.19
C LYS A 385 3.60 25.33 -8.40
N LYS A 386 4.44 25.57 -7.38
CA LYS A 386 5.88 25.29 -7.45
C LYS A 386 6.16 23.82 -7.73
N VAL A 387 5.51 22.92 -6.99
CA VAL A 387 5.64 21.47 -7.16
C VAL A 387 5.22 21.05 -8.57
N ARG A 388 4.07 21.51 -9.08
CA ARG A 388 3.60 21.22 -10.43
C ARG A 388 4.62 21.65 -11.49
N SER A 389 5.12 22.88 -11.39
CA SER A 389 6.11 23.41 -12.34
C SER A 389 7.45 22.69 -12.27
N CYS A 390 7.93 22.36 -11.06
CA CYS A 390 9.15 21.58 -10.89
C CYS A 390 9.01 20.16 -11.45
N LEU A 391 7.87 19.51 -11.23
CA LEU A 391 7.59 18.19 -11.76
C LEU A 391 7.46 18.20 -13.29
N ALA A 392 6.82 19.21 -13.86
CA ALA A 392 6.76 19.39 -15.32
C ALA A 392 8.16 19.54 -15.93
N PHE A 393 9.02 20.34 -15.29
CA PHE A 393 10.43 20.46 -15.68
C PHE A 393 11.17 19.11 -15.61
N LEU A 394 11.02 18.34 -14.52
CA LEU A 394 11.63 17.01 -14.40
C LEU A 394 11.16 16.06 -15.49
N SER A 395 9.85 15.97 -15.71
CA SER A 395 9.24 15.11 -16.73
C SER A 395 9.74 15.47 -18.13
N GLU A 396 9.82 16.76 -18.44
CA GLU A 396 10.32 17.25 -19.72
C GLU A 396 11.81 16.95 -19.90
N PHE A 397 12.64 17.19 -18.88
CA PHE A 397 14.06 16.83 -18.91
C PHE A 397 14.23 15.33 -19.17
N ILE A 398 13.50 14.49 -18.44
CA ILE A 398 13.66 13.04 -18.51
C ILE A 398 13.21 12.47 -19.86
N SER A 399 12.11 12.98 -20.41
CA SER A 399 11.62 12.57 -21.74
C SER A 399 12.53 13.01 -22.89
N LYS A 400 13.21 14.14 -22.74
CA LYS A 400 14.09 14.69 -23.79
C LYS A 400 15.54 14.20 -23.68
N THR A 401 16.00 13.75 -22.52
CA THR A 401 17.35 13.22 -22.33
C THR A 401 17.46 11.78 -22.83
N SER A 402 18.55 11.41 -23.52
CA SER A 402 18.77 10.05 -24.02
C SER A 402 19.02 9.03 -22.90
N THR A 403 19.73 9.44 -21.85
CA THR A 403 20.09 8.62 -20.67
C THR A 403 19.86 9.42 -19.39
N PRO A 404 18.59 9.69 -19.00
CA PRO A 404 18.28 10.53 -17.84
C PRO A 404 18.78 9.92 -16.53
N PHE A 405 18.87 8.60 -16.49
CA PHE A 405 19.45 7.81 -15.42
C PHE A 405 20.37 6.75 -16.04
N ARG A 406 21.40 6.33 -15.28
CA ARG A 406 22.14 5.10 -15.60
C ARG A 406 21.22 3.89 -15.46
N ASP A 407 21.63 2.75 -15.99
CA ASP A 407 20.91 1.49 -15.74
C ASP A 407 20.81 1.22 -14.24
N MET A 408 19.58 1.16 -13.74
CA MET A 408 19.24 1.00 -12.33
C MET A 408 18.81 -0.42 -11.98
N HIS A 409 18.75 -1.35 -12.95
CA HIS A 409 18.35 -2.71 -12.69
C HIS A 409 19.33 -3.40 -11.72
N ASN A 410 18.84 -3.82 -10.54
CA ASN A 410 19.63 -4.36 -9.42
C ASN A 410 20.74 -3.43 -8.86
N LYS A 411 20.76 -2.17 -9.30
CA LYS A 411 21.83 -1.19 -9.06
C LYS A 411 21.36 0.08 -8.38
N ALA A 412 20.06 0.27 -8.13
CA ALA A 412 19.55 1.45 -7.43
C ALA A 412 19.85 1.39 -5.92
N ALA A 413 20.32 2.51 -5.37
CA ALA A 413 20.59 2.70 -3.96
C ALA A 413 20.07 4.06 -3.46
N PHE A 414 19.44 4.07 -2.29
CA PHE A 414 18.89 5.26 -1.64
C PHE A 414 19.48 5.42 -0.23
N PHE A 415 19.73 6.66 0.18
CA PHE A 415 20.24 7.01 1.51
C PHE A 415 19.91 8.48 1.79
N ASN A 416 19.95 8.90 3.05
CA ASN A 416 19.69 10.28 3.41
C ASN A 416 20.81 11.22 2.90
N THR A 417 20.56 11.89 1.77
CA THR A 417 21.53 12.79 1.13
C THR A 417 21.79 14.08 1.91
N GLU A 418 20.91 14.44 2.86
CA GLU A 418 21.07 15.62 3.71
C GLU A 418 22.17 15.43 4.77
N ASN A 419 22.57 14.19 5.08
CA ASN A 419 23.64 13.94 6.05
C ASN A 419 25.01 14.38 5.49
N PRO A 420 25.64 15.43 6.04
CA PRO A 420 26.94 15.90 5.56
C PRO A 420 28.07 14.92 5.92
N ASN A 421 27.89 14.10 6.97
CA ASN A 421 28.86 13.11 7.44
C ASN A 421 28.37 11.70 7.12
N SER A 422 27.90 11.47 5.89
CA SER A 422 27.39 10.16 5.50
C SER A 422 28.51 9.12 5.50
N THR A 423 28.27 8.02 6.20
CA THR A 423 29.11 6.84 6.33
C THR A 423 28.80 5.80 5.27
N VAL A 424 27.71 5.94 4.51
CA VAL A 424 27.25 4.99 3.48
C VAL A 424 27.35 5.53 2.06
N HIS A 425 27.69 6.81 1.88
CA HIS A 425 27.75 7.45 0.55
C HIS A 425 28.56 6.64 -0.48
N HIS A 426 29.77 6.16 -0.14
CA HIS A 426 30.57 5.36 -1.07
C HIS A 426 29.87 4.05 -1.46
N LEU A 427 29.17 3.39 -0.53
CA LEU A 427 28.39 2.18 -0.80
C LEU A 427 27.18 2.47 -1.71
N SER A 428 26.56 3.62 -1.54
CA SER A 428 25.37 4.04 -2.30
C SER A 428 25.69 4.61 -3.70
N CYS A 429 26.77 5.38 -3.84
CA CYS A 429 26.97 6.22 -5.02
C CYS A 429 28.16 5.78 -5.90
N ASN A 430 29.18 5.13 -5.33
CA ASN A 430 30.32 4.65 -6.12
C ASN A 430 30.11 3.23 -6.62
N GLN A 431 29.50 2.36 -5.81
CA GLN A 431 29.24 0.96 -6.17
C GLN A 431 27.90 0.78 -6.90
N MET A 432 27.01 1.76 -6.79
CA MET A 432 25.60 1.69 -7.14
C MET A 432 25.15 3.01 -7.80
N VAL A 433 23.88 3.11 -8.20
CA VAL A 433 23.26 4.32 -8.73
C VAL A 433 22.47 4.99 -7.60
N CYS A 434 22.84 6.22 -7.25
CA CYS A 434 22.20 7.02 -6.20
C CYS A 434 21.78 8.39 -6.76
N LEU A 435 20.98 9.14 -6.02
CA LEU A 435 20.56 10.48 -6.43
C LEU A 435 21.76 11.39 -6.79
N GLU A 436 22.81 11.39 -5.97
CA GLU A 436 23.97 12.29 -6.12
C GLU A 436 24.80 12.02 -7.39
N ASN A 437 24.72 10.81 -7.97
CA ASN A 437 25.44 10.45 -9.19
C ASN A 437 24.61 10.57 -10.48
N THR A 438 23.37 11.07 -10.36
CA THR A 438 22.55 11.39 -11.53
C THR A 438 23.03 12.68 -12.20
N VAL A 439 22.93 12.74 -13.53
CA VAL A 439 23.34 13.91 -14.31
C VAL A 439 22.59 15.15 -13.86
N LEU A 440 21.27 15.03 -13.67
CA LEU A 440 20.44 16.16 -13.29
C LEU A 440 20.74 16.66 -11.87
N HIS A 441 21.03 15.77 -10.91
CA HIS A 441 21.45 16.20 -9.57
C HIS A 441 22.72 17.06 -9.63
N GLY A 442 23.74 16.60 -10.37
CA GLY A 442 24.99 17.36 -10.54
C GLY A 442 24.79 18.72 -11.21
N ILE A 443 23.78 18.87 -12.08
CA ILE A 443 23.43 20.14 -12.71
C ILE A 443 22.62 21.04 -11.75
N LEU A 444 21.72 20.45 -10.95
CA LEU A 444 20.81 21.15 -10.06
C LEU A 444 21.47 21.65 -8.78
N VAL A 445 22.44 20.89 -8.25
CA VAL A 445 23.00 21.12 -6.90
C VAL A 445 23.48 22.56 -6.75
N ASP A 446 24.26 23.07 -7.71
CA ASP A 446 24.81 24.42 -7.68
C ASP A 446 23.71 25.49 -7.57
N THR A 447 22.63 25.32 -8.32
CA THR A 447 21.49 26.24 -8.31
C THR A 447 20.73 26.16 -6.98
N VAL A 448 20.43 24.96 -6.49
CA VAL A 448 19.62 24.80 -5.26
C VAL A 448 20.41 25.18 -4.00
N THR A 449 21.74 25.13 -4.03
CA THR A 449 22.60 25.54 -2.91
C THR A 449 23.05 27.00 -2.98
N ALA A 450 22.72 27.72 -4.05
CA ALA A 450 23.19 29.10 -4.26
C ALA A 450 22.68 30.08 -3.18
N THR A 451 23.51 31.09 -2.90
CA THR A 451 23.32 32.08 -1.83
C THR A 451 22.89 33.45 -2.34
N PHE A 452 21.95 34.07 -1.64
CA PHE A 452 21.51 35.45 -1.79
C PHE A 452 22.36 36.39 -0.92
N ARG A 453 22.97 37.41 -1.55
CA ARG A 453 23.81 38.42 -0.89
C ARG A 453 23.26 39.82 -1.16
N PRO A 454 22.48 40.42 -0.24
CA PRO A 454 21.78 41.68 -0.50
C PRO A 454 22.73 42.88 -0.65
N TYR A 455 23.86 42.92 0.07
CA TYR A 455 24.91 43.93 -0.03
C TYR A 455 26.26 43.27 0.28
N LYS A 456 27.38 43.79 -0.27
CA LYS A 456 28.71 43.13 -0.29
C LYS A 456 29.33 42.72 1.08
N ASN A 457 28.66 42.91 2.21
CA ASN A 457 29.12 42.52 3.56
C ASN A 457 28.05 41.79 4.41
N ASP A 458 26.89 41.41 3.86
CA ASP A 458 25.84 40.69 4.61
C ASP A 458 26.05 39.16 4.52
N ILE A 459 26.02 38.47 5.66
CA ILE A 459 26.48 37.08 5.89
C ILE A 459 25.51 35.99 5.35
N GLU A 460 24.96 36.24 4.16
CA GLU A 460 24.31 35.33 3.19
C GLU A 460 23.11 34.46 3.63
N MET A 461 22.07 34.40 2.77
CA MET A 461 20.92 33.50 2.94
C MET A 461 20.76 32.57 1.74
N ARG A 462 20.36 31.30 1.88
CA ARG A 462 20.16 30.39 0.73
C ARG A 462 18.98 30.84 -0.15
N LEU A 463 19.17 30.88 -1.48
CA LEU A 463 18.11 31.24 -2.46
C LEU A 463 16.89 30.30 -2.38
N TYR A 464 17.13 29.04 -1.99
CA TYR A 464 16.11 27.99 -1.86
C TYR A 464 16.04 27.43 -0.44
N SER A 465 16.15 28.30 0.58
CA SER A 465 16.13 27.88 1.99
C SER A 465 14.83 27.19 2.37
N GLY A 466 14.90 26.22 3.29
CA GLY A 466 13.72 25.48 3.78
C GLY A 466 12.63 26.37 4.40
N ALA A 467 12.99 27.56 4.89
CA ALA A 467 12.08 28.48 5.56
C ALA A 467 11.45 29.52 4.62
N GLU A 468 12.24 30.14 3.73
CA GLU A 468 11.78 31.28 2.92
C GLU A 468 11.33 30.90 1.51
N ASN A 469 12.00 29.90 0.89
CA ASN A 469 11.71 29.49 -0.48
C ASN A 469 12.13 28.02 -0.72
N PRO A 470 11.56 27.05 0.00
CA PRO A 470 11.95 25.65 -0.10
C PRO A 470 11.89 25.16 -1.55
N SER A 471 12.85 24.35 -2.01
CA SER A 471 12.78 23.72 -3.33
C SER A 471 12.33 22.26 -3.21
N PRO A 472 11.26 21.84 -3.92
CA PRO A 472 10.85 20.44 -3.94
C PRO A 472 11.68 19.60 -4.93
N ILE A 473 12.56 20.22 -5.73
CA ILE A 473 13.12 19.55 -6.92
C ILE A 473 13.94 18.32 -6.59
N MET A 474 14.70 18.32 -5.49
CA MET A 474 15.52 17.17 -5.08
C MET A 474 14.64 16.02 -4.57
N ASP A 475 13.67 16.34 -3.69
CA ASP A 475 12.66 15.38 -3.19
C ASP A 475 11.89 14.73 -4.35
N LEU A 476 11.51 15.53 -5.36
CA LEU A 476 10.80 15.04 -6.55
C LEU A 476 11.71 14.19 -7.44
N LEU A 477 12.97 14.61 -7.66
CA LEU A 477 13.93 13.83 -8.45
C LEU A 477 14.20 12.46 -7.82
N GLU A 478 14.29 12.41 -6.49
CA GLU A 478 14.48 11.16 -5.75
C GLU A 478 13.27 10.22 -5.88
N GLN A 479 12.04 10.75 -5.78
CA GLN A 479 10.81 9.96 -6.00
C GLN A 479 10.71 9.43 -7.44
N VAL A 480 11.08 10.26 -8.41
CA VAL A 480 11.12 9.92 -9.84
C VAL A 480 12.18 8.86 -10.15
N MET A 481 13.30 8.88 -9.42
CA MET A 481 14.31 7.82 -9.44
C MET A 481 13.77 6.52 -8.82
N ALA A 482 13.10 6.61 -7.67
CA ALA A 482 12.50 5.45 -6.98
C ALA A 482 11.47 4.71 -7.85
N MET A 483 10.67 5.42 -8.65
CA MET A 483 9.73 4.79 -9.61
C MET A 483 10.40 4.12 -10.82
N ARG A 484 11.64 4.48 -11.14
CA ARG A 484 12.38 3.91 -12.28
C ARG A 484 13.32 2.77 -11.87
N ALA A 485 13.59 2.63 -10.57
CA ALA A 485 14.33 1.49 -10.05
C ALA A 485 13.63 0.17 -10.41
N SER A 486 14.40 -0.89 -10.62
CA SER A 486 13.87 -2.22 -10.92
C SER A 486 14.78 -3.33 -10.37
N GLY A 487 14.20 -4.51 -10.16
CA GLY A 487 14.89 -5.63 -9.54
C GLY A 487 15.16 -5.39 -8.06
N HIS A 488 16.37 -5.69 -7.60
CA HIS A 488 16.82 -5.55 -6.23
C HIS A 488 17.27 -4.12 -5.91
N VAL A 489 16.61 -3.49 -4.94
CA VAL A 489 16.91 -2.11 -4.53
C VAL A 489 17.50 -2.09 -3.12
N ARG A 490 18.49 -1.23 -2.89
CA ARG A 490 19.14 -1.08 -1.57
C ARG A 490 18.76 0.27 -0.95
N VAL A 491 18.40 0.26 0.32
CA VAL A 491 18.13 1.47 1.09
C VAL A 491 19.07 1.45 2.30
N TYR A 492 19.89 2.47 2.45
CA TYR A 492 20.83 2.59 3.54
C TYR A 492 20.27 3.53 4.61
N ILE A 493 20.20 3.01 5.84
CA ILE A 493 19.72 3.72 7.03
C ILE A 493 20.92 3.92 7.95
N GLU A 494 21.35 5.16 8.13
CA GLU A 494 22.46 5.52 9.02
C GLU A 494 22.00 5.86 10.43
N ARG A 495 20.77 6.39 10.55
CA ARG A 495 20.18 6.87 11.80
C ARG A 495 18.70 6.54 11.85
N ASN A 496 18.15 6.46 13.06
CA ASN A 496 16.73 6.18 13.29
C ASN A 496 15.77 7.17 12.59
N ASN A 497 16.18 8.43 12.39
CA ASN A 497 15.38 9.44 11.72
C ASN A 497 15.40 9.34 10.18
N ASP A 498 16.30 8.53 9.59
CA ASP A 498 16.39 8.37 8.13
C ASP A 498 15.13 7.71 7.55
N LEU A 499 14.41 6.90 8.32
CA LEU A 499 13.11 6.35 7.90
C LEU A 499 12.06 7.43 7.62
N SER A 500 12.14 8.56 8.32
CA SER A 500 11.25 9.70 8.09
C SER A 500 11.73 10.54 6.92
N ALA A 501 13.05 10.73 6.78
CA ALA A 501 13.63 11.45 5.64
C ALA A 501 13.34 10.73 4.31
N LEU A 502 13.46 9.41 4.28
CA LEU A 502 13.26 8.56 3.11
C LEU A 502 11.81 8.08 2.95
N HIS A 503 10.85 8.65 3.69
CA HIS A 503 9.47 8.15 3.74
C HIS A 503 8.83 7.96 2.36
N ASN A 504 8.91 8.98 1.50
CA ASN A 504 8.29 8.94 0.17
C ASN A 504 8.98 7.93 -0.75
N VAL A 505 10.32 7.85 -0.69
CA VAL A 505 11.11 6.89 -1.46
C VAL A 505 10.74 5.46 -1.06
N ILE A 506 10.75 5.16 0.24
CA ILE A 506 10.40 3.84 0.76
C ILE A 506 8.97 3.46 0.37
N LYS A 507 8.02 4.40 0.53
CA LYS A 507 6.63 4.18 0.12
C LYS A 507 6.54 3.85 -1.37
N ILE A 508 7.23 4.60 -2.23
CA ILE A 508 7.26 4.33 -3.67
C ILE A 508 7.81 2.94 -3.96
N LEU A 509 8.97 2.59 -3.40
CA LEU A 509 9.63 1.31 -3.66
C LEU A 509 8.76 0.12 -3.22
N LEU A 510 8.13 0.22 -2.05
CA LEU A 510 7.38 -0.87 -1.45
C LEU A 510 5.93 -0.95 -1.96
N VAL A 511 5.28 0.17 -2.25
CA VAL A 511 3.82 0.24 -2.50
C VAL A 511 3.51 0.51 -3.97
N HIS A 512 4.25 1.38 -4.66
CA HIS A 512 3.84 1.90 -5.96
C HIS A 512 4.65 1.36 -7.15
N ASN A 513 5.92 1.01 -6.95
CA ASN A 513 6.77 0.55 -8.04
C ASN A 513 6.69 -0.97 -8.22
N SER A 514 5.91 -1.43 -9.19
CA SER A 514 5.75 -2.86 -9.53
C SER A 514 7.02 -3.53 -10.08
N LYS A 515 8.01 -2.75 -10.55
CA LYS A 515 9.26 -3.28 -11.14
C LYS A 515 10.30 -3.67 -10.09
N VAL A 516 10.09 -3.30 -8.83
CA VAL A 516 10.95 -3.71 -7.71
C VAL A 516 10.60 -5.14 -7.32
N ALA A 517 11.61 -6.02 -7.38
CA ALA A 517 11.47 -7.40 -6.98
C ALA A 517 11.53 -7.54 -5.45
N ASN A 518 12.48 -6.84 -4.82
CA ASN A 518 12.68 -6.80 -3.37
C ASN A 518 13.52 -5.58 -2.96
N VAL A 519 13.40 -5.19 -1.68
CA VAL A 519 14.13 -4.07 -1.08
C VAL A 519 14.97 -4.55 0.11
N THR A 520 16.28 -4.29 0.10
CA THR A 520 17.14 -4.56 1.25
C THR A 520 17.43 -3.26 2.00
N PHE A 521 17.05 -3.21 3.26
CA PHE A 521 17.39 -2.15 4.19
C PHE A 521 18.70 -2.49 4.89
N HIS A 522 19.76 -1.77 4.53
CA HIS A 522 21.07 -1.88 5.16
C HIS A 522 21.18 -0.86 6.29
N VAL A 523 21.21 -1.35 7.53
CA VAL A 523 21.22 -0.55 8.75
C VAL A 523 22.66 -0.44 9.26
N THR A 524 23.16 0.77 9.48
CA THR A 524 24.48 0.96 10.10
C THR A 524 24.43 0.61 11.59
N PRO A 525 25.58 0.36 12.23
CA PRO A 525 25.62 0.09 13.68
C PRO A 525 25.09 1.22 14.57
N ASP A 526 25.03 2.45 14.05
CA ASP A 526 24.51 3.62 14.77
C ASP A 526 22.96 3.69 14.74
N ALA A 527 22.32 2.88 13.88
CA ALA A 527 20.88 2.74 13.80
C ALA A 527 20.44 1.40 14.41
N HIS A 528 19.38 1.42 15.20
CA HIS A 528 18.89 0.21 15.88
C HIS A 528 18.05 -0.63 14.92
N LYS A 529 18.55 -1.80 14.52
CA LYS A 529 17.89 -2.71 13.57
C LYS A 529 16.42 -2.99 13.94
N ASP A 530 16.15 -3.32 15.20
CA ASP A 530 14.80 -3.66 15.67
C ASP A 530 13.85 -2.45 15.57
N TYR A 531 14.32 -1.26 15.97
CA TYR A 531 13.57 -0.02 15.83
C TYR A 531 13.23 0.28 14.36
N ILE A 532 14.18 0.03 13.45
CA ILE A 532 13.97 0.21 12.02
C ILE A 532 12.94 -0.78 11.49
N ASN A 533 13.04 -2.04 11.89
CA ASN A 533 12.10 -3.09 11.48
C ASN A 533 10.67 -2.78 11.97
N GLU A 534 10.50 -2.45 13.24
CA GLU A 534 9.19 -2.02 13.80
C GLU A 534 8.66 -0.74 13.15
N GLY A 535 9.54 0.20 12.83
CA GLY A 535 9.19 1.43 12.11
C GLY A 535 8.69 1.15 10.69
N LEU A 536 9.32 0.21 9.99
CA LEU A 536 8.88 -0.24 8.66
C LEU A 536 7.55 -0.98 8.72
N GLN A 537 7.38 -1.93 9.65
CA GLN A 537 6.14 -2.68 9.80
C GLN A 537 4.93 -1.76 10.04
N ARG A 538 5.03 -0.81 10.98
CA ARG A 538 3.97 0.18 11.23
C ARG A 538 3.62 1.01 10.00
N LYS A 539 4.64 1.41 9.21
CA LYS A 539 4.42 2.15 7.95
C LYS A 539 3.73 1.27 6.90
N ILE A 540 4.13 0.01 6.78
CA ILE A 540 3.55 -0.96 5.84
C ILE A 540 2.09 -1.22 6.14
N GLU A 541 1.74 -1.48 7.40
CA GLU A 541 0.34 -1.67 7.84
C GLU A 541 -0.51 -0.46 7.50
N THR A 542 0.01 0.74 7.75
CA THR A 542 -0.66 2.00 7.43
C THR A 542 -0.82 2.17 5.91
N TRP A 543 0.23 1.92 5.13
CA TRP A 543 0.18 2.13 3.68
C TRP A 543 -0.67 1.10 2.95
N ALA A 544 -0.66 -0.17 3.37
CA ALA A 544 -1.50 -1.21 2.82
C ALA A 544 -2.99 -0.85 2.94
N GLY A 545 -3.38 -0.18 4.03
CA GLY A 545 -4.75 0.29 4.27
C GLY A 545 -5.13 1.63 3.64
N LEU A 546 -4.19 2.36 3.02
CA LEU A 546 -4.43 3.73 2.49
C LEU A 546 -4.13 3.87 1.00
N ALA A 547 -3.43 2.92 0.38
CA ALA A 547 -3.06 3.00 -1.02
C ALA A 547 -4.21 2.55 -1.93
N CYS A 548 -4.36 3.21 -3.08
CA CYS A 548 -5.36 2.84 -4.07
C CYS A 548 -4.90 1.61 -4.88
N PRO A 549 -5.66 0.49 -4.92
CA PRO A 549 -5.26 -0.74 -5.60
C PRO A 549 -5.03 -0.59 -7.11
N THR A 550 -5.76 0.30 -7.78
CA THR A 550 -5.60 0.52 -9.23
C THR A 550 -4.29 1.23 -9.58
N ARG A 551 -3.66 1.90 -8.61
CA ARG A 551 -2.44 2.71 -8.77
C ARG A 551 -1.32 2.25 -7.83
N SER A 552 -1.39 1.03 -7.34
CA SER A 552 -0.37 0.46 -6.48
C SER A 552 -0.15 -1.00 -6.82
N ARG A 553 0.86 -1.59 -6.20
CA ARG A 553 1.07 -3.02 -6.24
C ARG A 553 -0.11 -3.74 -5.62
N VAL A 554 -0.22 -5.03 -5.90
CA VAL A 554 -1.23 -5.90 -5.28
C VAL A 554 -0.84 -6.22 -3.84
N ALA A 555 0.45 -6.45 -3.64
CA ALA A 555 1.05 -6.69 -2.34
C ALA A 555 2.32 -5.87 -2.21
N ILE A 556 2.63 -5.53 -0.97
CA ILE A 556 3.84 -4.80 -0.59
C ILE A 556 5.07 -5.56 -1.11
N SER A 557 6.06 -4.86 -1.68
CA SER A 557 7.29 -5.51 -2.14
C SER A 557 7.99 -6.22 -0.97
N PRO A 558 8.53 -7.45 -1.17
CA PRO A 558 9.30 -8.10 -0.12
C PRO A 558 10.48 -7.25 0.30
N PHE A 559 10.83 -7.33 1.58
CA PHE A 559 11.98 -6.63 2.09
C PHE A 559 12.74 -7.43 3.15
N THR A 560 14.02 -7.12 3.29
CA THR A 560 14.89 -7.63 4.33
C THR A 560 15.56 -6.48 5.06
N VAL A 561 15.88 -6.67 6.34
CA VAL A 561 16.64 -5.71 7.14
C VAL A 561 17.94 -6.37 7.57
N GLU A 562 19.06 -5.83 7.10
CA GLU A 562 20.40 -6.38 7.29
C GLU A 562 21.30 -5.35 7.97
N GLU A 563 22.11 -5.80 8.93
CA GLU A 563 23.12 -4.95 9.54
C GLU A 563 24.36 -4.85 8.65
N LEU A 564 24.90 -3.65 8.52
CA LEU A 564 26.15 -3.42 7.84
C LEU A 564 27.33 -3.70 8.78
N PRO A 565 28.30 -4.53 8.35
CA PRO A 565 29.52 -4.73 9.11
C PRO A 565 30.27 -3.41 9.36
N HIS A 566 30.72 -3.17 10.60
CA HIS A 566 31.46 -1.96 11.00
C HIS A 566 32.62 -1.62 10.06
N HIS A 567 33.38 -2.61 9.61
CA HIS A 567 34.53 -2.39 8.72
C HIS A 567 34.12 -1.81 7.35
N ARG A 568 32.95 -2.17 6.82
CA ARG A 568 32.43 -1.62 5.56
C ARG A 568 31.99 -0.17 5.73
N VAL A 569 31.33 0.13 6.84
CA VAL A 569 30.91 1.50 7.21
C VAL A 569 32.14 2.41 7.35
N ARG A 570 33.16 1.95 8.09
CA ARG A 570 34.41 2.69 8.26
C ARG A 570 35.12 2.97 6.93
N ARG A 571 35.30 1.94 6.08
CA ARG A 571 35.94 2.11 4.77
C ARG A 571 35.16 3.07 3.87
N SER A 572 33.83 3.00 3.92
CA SER A 572 32.95 3.90 3.17
C SER A 572 33.07 5.35 3.64
N LEU A 573 33.15 5.58 4.96
CA LEU A 573 33.41 6.89 5.55
C LEU A 573 34.77 7.45 5.11
N GLU A 574 35.83 6.64 5.19
CA GLU A 574 37.19 7.02 4.73
C GLU A 574 37.18 7.43 3.25
N ASN A 575 36.54 6.64 2.39
CA ASN A 575 36.42 6.94 0.97
C ASN A 575 35.49 8.14 0.65
N SER A 576 34.59 8.50 1.56
CA SER A 576 33.64 9.61 1.38
C SER A 576 34.13 10.91 2.03
N LYS A 577 35.33 10.91 2.64
CA LYS A 577 35.85 12.04 3.41
C LYS A 577 35.87 13.34 2.61
N ALA A 578 36.39 13.33 1.39
CA ALA A 578 36.45 14.52 0.53
C ALA A 578 35.05 15.11 0.24
N ARG A 579 34.07 14.25 -0.08
CA ARG A 579 32.67 14.66 -0.27
C ARG A 579 32.07 15.23 1.01
N ASN A 580 32.33 14.60 2.16
CA ASN A 580 31.80 15.02 3.45
C ASN A 580 32.40 16.35 3.91
N ASP A 581 33.71 16.54 3.71
CA ASP A 581 34.40 17.80 3.98
C ASP A 581 33.82 18.93 3.10
N MET A 582 33.63 18.69 1.80
CA MET A 582 32.98 19.65 0.89
C MET A 582 31.54 19.99 1.31
N LYS A 583 30.72 19.00 1.69
CA LYS A 583 29.37 19.25 2.19
C LYS A 583 29.39 20.03 3.50
N ARG A 584 30.29 19.69 4.43
CA ARG A 584 30.44 20.43 5.69
C ARG A 584 30.82 21.89 5.41
N ASP A 585 31.74 22.13 4.49
CA ASP A 585 32.14 23.49 4.11
C ASP A 585 30.99 24.29 3.50
N LEU A 586 30.14 23.68 2.67
CA LEU A 586 28.93 24.32 2.13
C LEU A 586 27.88 24.65 3.22
N HIS A 587 27.85 23.88 4.30
CA HIS A 587 26.92 24.13 5.41
C HIS A 587 27.48 25.10 6.45
N HIS A 588 28.80 25.14 6.63
CA HIS A 588 29.49 25.97 7.61
C HIS A 588 30.29 27.10 6.95
N TRP A 589 29.95 27.49 5.72
CA TRP A 589 30.71 28.50 4.97
C TRP A 589 30.79 29.84 5.75
N GLU A 590 29.75 30.18 6.52
CA GLU A 590 29.69 31.35 7.42
C GLU A 590 30.75 31.29 8.53
N LEU A 591 30.82 30.16 9.23
CA LEU A 591 31.83 29.89 10.26
C LEU A 591 33.25 29.87 9.66
N ASN A 592 33.42 29.24 8.49
CA ASN A 592 34.70 29.20 7.79
C ASN A 592 35.14 30.59 7.29
N TRP A 593 34.20 31.48 6.94
CA TRP A 593 34.46 32.86 6.56
C TRP A 593 34.84 33.71 7.79
N LEU A 594 34.09 33.58 8.89
CA LEU A 594 34.38 34.26 10.16
C LEU A 594 35.73 33.86 10.77
N MET A 595 36.22 32.65 10.48
CA MET A 595 37.52 32.15 10.95
C MET A 595 38.71 32.54 10.04
N ARG A 596 38.45 33.07 8.84
CA ARG A 596 39.48 33.47 7.85
C ARG A 596 39.72 34.99 7.81
N ASN A 597 38.82 35.76 8.38
CA ASN A 597 38.98 37.19 8.67
C ASN A 597 39.18 37.39 10.17
#